data_AF-A0A2D5S3Y7-F1
#
_entry.id   AF-A0A2D5S3Y7-F1
#
_cell.length_a   1.000
_cell.length_b   1.000
_cell.length_c   1.000
_cell.angle_alpha   90.00
_cell.angle_beta   90.00
_cell.angle_gamma   90.00
#
_symmetry.space_group_name_H-M   'P 1'
#
loop_
_entity.id
_entity.type
_entity.pdbx_description
1 polymer ?
#
loop_
_entity_poly.entity_id
_entity_poly.type
_entity_poly.pdbx_seq_one_letter_code
_entity_poly.pdbx_strand_id
1 'polypeptide(L)'
;MKNTVIASAVVATLLGGYAAVDALDAAAPDVRAVVEAARSNVASALPAHCEVPCGIYDDHAEVEGMRLDAMTMRKASAQITALSGKVDAASLNTITRWAMVKEEHGRKLQHTVAWYFVAQRVKAPAGGDVAAREDYHRQLAAFHRITVAAMKAAQNLDPAATDELLAAIDAVAPWYPAKKADAGLVEGRHLATEDVWRTSPGG
;
A
#
# COMPACT_ATOMS: atom_id res chain seq x y z
N MET A 1 -44.82 25.91 26.68
CA MET A 1 -44.05 24.91 25.91
C MET A 1 -42.59 25.32 26.00
N LYS A 2 -41.84 24.75 26.96
CA LYS A 2 -40.89 23.63 26.78
C LYS A 2 -39.63 24.05 26.00
N ASN A 3 -38.50 24.23 26.69
CA ASN A 3 -37.16 23.65 26.38
C ASN A 3 -35.97 24.38 27.05
N THR A 4 -35.94 24.49 28.39
CA THR A 4 -34.80 25.08 29.12
C THR A 4 -34.08 24.13 30.09
N VAL A 5 -34.37 22.82 30.07
CA VAL A 5 -33.85 21.89 31.10
C VAL A 5 -32.75 20.92 30.61
N ILE A 6 -32.37 20.91 29.32
CA ILE A 6 -31.43 19.87 28.81
C ILE A 6 -29.95 20.33 28.77
N ALA A 7 -29.63 21.61 28.95
CA ALA A 7 -28.26 22.10 28.79
C ALA A 7 -27.30 21.79 29.95
N SER A 8 -27.80 21.49 31.16
CA SER A 8 -26.95 21.34 32.35
C SER A 8 -26.51 19.90 32.65
N ALA A 9 -27.15 18.89 32.06
CA ALA A 9 -26.83 17.49 32.34
C ALA A 9 -25.65 16.95 31.50
N VAL A 10 -25.38 17.54 30.32
CA VAL A 10 -24.34 17.06 29.39
C VAL A 10 -22.95 17.61 29.75
N VAL A 11 -22.87 18.78 30.37
CA VAL A 11 -21.58 19.37 30.81
C VAL A 11 -20.98 18.60 31.99
N ALA A 12 -21.82 18.07 32.89
CA ALA A 12 -21.35 17.28 34.04
C ALA A 12 -20.81 15.90 33.64
N THR A 13 -21.26 15.31 32.52
CA THR A 13 -20.75 14.02 32.03
C THR A 13 -19.45 14.15 31.24
N LEU A 14 -19.16 15.32 30.65
CA LEU A 14 -17.89 15.57 29.99
C LEU A 14 -16.76 15.85 30.99
N LEU A 15 -17.01 16.65 32.04
CA LEU A 15 -15.99 16.92 33.07
C LEU A 15 -15.67 15.71 33.95
N GLY A 16 -16.65 14.84 34.23
CA GLY A 16 -16.42 13.58 34.95
C GLY A 16 -15.63 12.54 34.12
N GLY A 17 -15.76 12.58 32.79
CA GLY A 17 -15.00 11.73 31.88
C GLY A 17 -13.52 12.10 31.81
N TYR A 18 -13.19 13.39 31.70
CA TYR A 18 -11.79 13.84 31.66
C TYR A 18 -11.04 13.55 32.97
N ALA A 19 -11.66 13.77 34.13
CA ALA A 19 -11.03 13.46 35.42
C ALA A 19 -10.80 11.95 35.65
N ALA A 20 -11.66 11.08 35.12
CA ALA A 20 -11.48 9.63 35.18
C ALA A 20 -10.36 9.14 34.24
N VAL A 21 -10.14 9.81 33.11
CA VAL A 21 -9.04 9.51 32.18
C VAL A 21 -7.70 9.96 32.78
N ASP A 22 -7.63 11.15 33.39
CA ASP A 22 -6.41 11.64 34.04
C ASP A 22 -6.01 10.81 35.26
N ALA A 23 -6.98 10.28 36.02
CA ALA A 23 -6.71 9.39 37.15
C ALA A 23 -6.21 8.00 36.72
N LEU A 24 -6.63 7.53 35.54
CA LEU A 24 -6.17 6.26 34.98
C LEU A 24 -4.78 6.42 34.32
N ASP A 25 -4.51 7.57 33.69
CA ASP A 25 -3.21 7.92 33.10
C ASP A 25 -2.11 8.15 34.17
N ALA A 26 -2.50 8.67 35.35
CA ALA A 26 -1.59 8.80 36.50
C ALA A 26 -1.23 7.46 37.17
N ALA A 27 -2.05 6.42 36.96
CA ALA A 27 -1.89 5.12 37.61
C ALA A 27 -1.06 4.10 36.79
N ALA A 28 -0.80 4.35 35.50
CA ALA A 28 -0.16 3.40 34.59
C ALA A 28 0.80 4.07 33.57
N PRO A 29 1.95 4.59 34.02
CA PRO A 29 2.94 5.22 33.13
C PRO A 29 3.54 4.25 32.08
N ASP A 30 3.42 2.95 32.30
CA ASP A 30 3.84 1.87 31.41
C ASP A 30 2.89 1.67 30.22
N VAL A 31 1.59 1.92 30.39
CA VAL A 31 0.59 1.79 29.32
C VAL A 31 0.59 3.00 28.40
N ARG A 32 0.92 4.20 28.89
CA ARG A 32 0.97 5.42 28.07
C ARG A 32 1.99 5.32 26.94
N ALA A 33 3.16 4.74 27.21
CA ALA A 33 4.17 4.49 26.18
C ALA A 33 3.68 3.47 25.13
N VAL A 34 2.94 2.45 25.55
CA VAL A 34 2.33 1.45 24.65
C VAL A 34 1.20 2.06 23.83
N VAL A 35 0.38 2.93 24.41
CA VAL A 35 -0.69 3.64 23.71
C VAL A 35 -0.13 4.64 22.70
N GLU A 36 0.94 5.37 23.05
CA GLU A 36 1.59 6.30 22.13
C GLU A 36 2.33 5.57 20.99
N ALA A 37 2.96 4.43 21.30
CA ALA A 37 3.50 3.53 20.29
C ALA A 37 2.39 2.90 19.43
N ALA A 38 1.23 2.57 20.00
CA ALA A 38 0.09 2.08 19.23
C ALA A 38 -0.49 3.17 18.32
N ARG A 39 -0.57 4.42 18.79
CA ARG A 39 -1.01 5.58 17.99
C ARG A 39 -0.06 5.87 16.84
N SER A 40 1.26 5.78 17.05
CA SER A 40 2.23 5.94 15.96
C SER A 40 2.17 4.79 14.95
N ASN A 41 1.86 3.56 15.40
CA ASN A 41 1.66 2.41 14.53
C ASN A 41 0.30 2.39 13.79
N VAL A 42 -0.73 3.06 14.31
CA VAL A 42 -2.01 3.24 13.59
C VAL A 42 -1.87 4.33 12.52
N ALA A 43 -1.02 5.33 12.72
CA ALA A 43 -0.71 6.33 11.69
C ALA A 43 0.03 5.72 10.48
N SER A 44 0.83 4.68 10.67
CA SER A 44 1.46 3.93 9.57
C SER A 44 0.55 2.89 8.91
N ALA A 45 -0.68 2.70 9.43
CA ALA A 45 -1.73 1.86 8.86
C ALA A 45 -2.92 2.69 8.36
N LEU A 46 -2.72 3.97 8.06
CA LEU A 46 -3.72 4.75 7.33
C LEU A 46 -4.00 4.06 5.99
N PRO A 47 -5.26 4.03 5.53
CA PRO A 47 -5.61 3.42 4.24
C PRO A 47 -4.74 4.01 3.15
N ALA A 48 -4.64 3.29 2.02
CA ALA A 48 -4.43 3.93 0.75
C ALA A 48 -5.50 5.05 0.61
N HIS A 49 -5.10 6.24 1.07
CA HIS A 49 -5.58 7.60 0.86
C HIS A 49 -7.10 7.80 0.72
N CYS A 50 -7.67 8.44 1.75
CA CYS A 50 -9.08 8.49 2.13
C CYS A 50 -10.09 9.18 1.18
N GLU A 51 -9.76 9.45 -0.09
CA GLU A 51 -10.55 10.17 -1.11
C GLU A 51 -11.07 11.59 -0.74
N VAL A 52 -10.82 12.02 0.49
CA VAL A 52 -11.01 13.38 1.00
C VAL A 52 -9.77 14.19 0.61
N PRO A 53 -9.88 15.52 0.38
CA PRO A 53 -8.72 16.40 0.16
C PRO A 53 -7.91 16.58 1.45
N CYS A 54 -7.29 15.50 1.95
CA CYS A 54 -6.51 15.49 3.18
C CYS A 54 -5.09 16.04 2.99
N GLY A 55 -4.57 16.07 1.75
CA GLY A 55 -3.24 16.59 1.44
C GLY A 55 -2.07 15.72 1.90
N ILE A 56 -2.33 14.53 2.45
CA ILE A 56 -1.31 13.62 2.97
C ILE A 56 -1.03 12.55 1.91
N TYR A 57 0.10 12.69 1.22
CA TYR A 57 0.53 11.78 0.16
C TYR A 57 2.01 11.39 0.30
N ASP A 58 2.27 10.11 0.10
CA ASP A 58 3.60 9.53 -0.08
C ASP A 58 3.66 8.71 -1.37
N ASP A 59 3.71 9.42 -2.50
CA ASP A 59 3.67 8.82 -3.83
C ASP A 59 4.82 7.83 -4.06
N HIS A 60 6.00 8.14 -3.52
CA HIS A 60 7.18 7.28 -3.66
C HIS A 60 6.98 5.97 -2.89
N ALA A 61 6.48 6.03 -1.65
CA ALA A 61 6.20 4.83 -0.87
C ALA A 61 5.15 3.94 -1.55
N GLU A 62 4.14 4.52 -2.21
CA GLU A 62 3.17 3.74 -2.98
C GLU A 62 3.81 3.05 -4.19
N VAL A 63 4.72 3.72 -4.92
CA VAL A 63 5.47 3.09 -6.02
C VAL A 63 6.32 1.93 -5.50
N GLU A 64 7.03 2.11 -4.38
CA GLU A 64 7.80 1.03 -3.73
C GLU A 64 6.89 -0.11 -3.25
N GLY A 65 5.71 0.21 -2.72
CA GLY A 65 4.69 -0.77 -2.33
C GLY A 65 4.24 -1.60 -3.52
N MET A 66 4.00 -0.97 -4.67
CA MET A 66 3.66 -1.66 -5.92
C MET A 66 4.79 -2.59 -6.39
N ARG A 67 6.06 -2.16 -6.27
CA ARG A 67 7.22 -3.02 -6.59
C ARG A 67 7.28 -4.24 -5.67
N LEU A 68 7.06 -4.05 -4.37
CA LEU A 68 7.05 -5.14 -3.39
C LEU A 68 5.90 -6.13 -3.65
N ASP A 69 4.72 -5.63 -4.02
CA ASP A 69 3.57 -6.46 -4.41
C ASP A 69 3.92 -7.29 -5.67
N ALA A 70 4.52 -6.68 -6.70
CA ALA A 70 4.96 -7.37 -7.91
C ALA A 70 6.01 -8.47 -7.62
N MET A 71 6.98 -8.19 -6.74
CA MET A 71 7.98 -9.18 -6.31
C MET A 71 7.36 -10.34 -5.51
N THR A 72 6.34 -10.05 -4.70
CA THR A 72 5.58 -11.08 -3.98
C THR A 72 4.84 -12.00 -4.96
N MET A 73 4.23 -11.43 -6.01
CA MET A 73 3.58 -12.20 -7.07
C MET A 73 4.58 -13.05 -7.87
N ARG A 74 5.81 -12.55 -8.10
CA ARG A 74 6.90 -13.30 -8.74
C ARG A 74 7.30 -14.50 -7.90
N LYS A 75 7.52 -14.29 -6.60
CA LYS A 75 7.81 -15.37 -5.65
C LYS A 75 6.70 -16.43 -5.63
N ALA A 76 5.44 -16.01 -5.55
CA ALA A 76 4.32 -16.92 -5.54
C ALA A 76 4.23 -17.77 -6.83
N SER A 77 4.49 -17.18 -8.00
CA SER A 77 4.53 -17.91 -9.28
C SER A 77 5.61 -18.99 -9.31
N ALA A 78 6.81 -18.66 -8.81
CA ALA A 78 7.90 -19.60 -8.69
C ALA A 78 7.56 -20.75 -7.72
N GLN A 79 6.92 -20.44 -6.60
CA GLN A 79 6.51 -21.46 -5.62
C GLN A 79 5.43 -22.41 -6.17
N ILE A 80 4.43 -21.88 -6.88
CA ILE A 80 3.42 -22.71 -7.54
C ILE A 80 4.10 -23.66 -8.54
N THR A 81 5.02 -23.14 -9.35
CA THR A 81 5.76 -23.94 -10.34
C THR A 81 6.57 -25.05 -9.66
N ALA A 82 7.31 -24.73 -8.60
CA ALA A 82 8.13 -25.70 -7.87
C ALA A 82 7.31 -26.81 -7.17
N LEU A 83 6.11 -26.48 -6.69
CA LEU A 83 5.22 -27.43 -6.01
C LEU A 83 4.35 -28.23 -7.00
N SER A 84 4.16 -27.76 -8.22
CA SER A 84 3.24 -28.38 -9.20
C SER A 84 3.55 -29.85 -9.54
N GLY A 85 4.81 -30.28 -9.37
CA GLY A 85 5.22 -31.68 -9.55
C GLY A 85 4.89 -32.60 -8.37
N LYS A 86 4.38 -32.07 -7.26
CA LYS A 86 4.04 -32.83 -6.05
C LYS A 86 2.52 -32.92 -5.89
N VAL A 87 1.98 -34.12 -6.08
CA VAL A 87 0.52 -34.38 -5.96
C VAL A 87 0.21 -34.94 -4.57
N ASP A 88 0.47 -34.14 -3.54
CA ASP A 88 0.13 -34.44 -2.15
C ASP A 88 -0.74 -33.32 -1.53
N ALA A 89 -1.51 -33.67 -0.50
CA ALA A 89 -2.47 -32.75 0.12
C ALA A 89 -1.82 -31.46 0.68
N ALA A 90 -0.58 -31.54 1.18
CA ALA A 90 0.12 -30.39 1.73
C ALA A 90 0.60 -29.45 0.60
N SER A 91 1.10 -30.01 -0.49
CA SER A 91 1.49 -29.25 -1.68
C SER A 91 0.28 -28.55 -2.32
N LEU A 92 -0.86 -29.25 -2.47
CA LEU A 92 -2.09 -28.67 -3.01
C LEU A 92 -2.64 -27.51 -2.16
N ASN A 93 -2.61 -27.65 -0.83
CA ASN A 93 -2.99 -26.57 0.08
C ASN A 93 -2.07 -25.34 -0.11
N THR A 94 -0.76 -25.56 -0.15
CA THR A 94 0.22 -24.48 -0.32
C THR A 94 0.08 -23.78 -1.68
N ILE A 95 -0.10 -24.53 -2.77
CA ILE A 95 -0.36 -23.97 -4.10
C ILE A 95 -1.61 -23.09 -4.08
N THR A 96 -2.68 -23.55 -3.46
CA THR A 96 -3.94 -22.79 -3.36
C THR A 96 -3.72 -21.46 -2.64
N ARG A 97 -2.96 -21.46 -1.53
CA ARG A 97 -2.61 -20.24 -0.81
C ARG A 97 -1.80 -19.27 -1.68
N TRP A 98 -0.81 -19.76 -2.43
CA TRP A 98 -0.02 -18.92 -3.33
C TRP A 98 -0.86 -18.31 -4.45
N ALA A 99 -1.79 -19.08 -5.03
CA ALA A 99 -2.71 -18.55 -6.04
C ALA A 99 -3.59 -17.43 -5.47
N MET A 100 -4.15 -17.62 -4.27
CA MET A 100 -4.95 -16.59 -3.59
C MET A 100 -4.13 -15.34 -3.25
N VAL A 101 -2.89 -15.50 -2.79
CA VAL A 101 -1.98 -14.37 -2.54
C VAL A 101 -1.72 -13.59 -3.82
N LYS A 102 -1.43 -14.27 -4.94
CA LYS A 102 -1.21 -13.59 -6.23
C LYS A 102 -2.41 -12.75 -6.67
N GLU A 103 -3.61 -13.32 -6.57
CA GLU A 103 -4.85 -12.62 -6.93
C GLU A 103 -5.06 -11.40 -6.04
N GLU A 104 -4.85 -11.53 -4.72
CA GLU A 104 -5.01 -10.42 -3.79
C GLU A 104 -4.03 -9.27 -4.08
N HIS A 105 -2.74 -9.56 -4.26
CA HIS A 105 -1.74 -8.53 -4.61
C HIS A 105 -2.02 -7.90 -5.98
N GLY A 106 -2.47 -8.69 -6.97
CA GLY A 106 -2.90 -8.17 -8.26
C GLY A 106 -4.06 -7.18 -8.14
N ARG A 107 -5.09 -7.51 -7.34
CA ARG A 107 -6.23 -6.61 -7.09
C ARG A 107 -5.83 -5.37 -6.32
N LYS A 108 -4.97 -5.51 -5.31
CA LYS A 108 -4.42 -4.37 -4.55
C LYS A 108 -3.69 -3.39 -5.47
N LEU A 109 -2.83 -3.88 -6.37
CA LEU A 109 -2.16 -3.06 -7.38
C LEU A 109 -3.15 -2.29 -8.26
N GLN A 110 -4.18 -2.97 -8.78
CA GLN A 110 -5.22 -2.32 -9.58
C GLN A 110 -5.97 -1.24 -8.79
N HIS A 111 -6.25 -1.51 -7.52
CA HIS A 111 -6.89 -0.56 -6.62
C HIS A 111 -6.02 0.66 -6.36
N THR A 112 -4.74 0.48 -5.99
CA THR A 112 -3.78 1.57 -5.80
C THR A 112 -3.67 2.41 -7.08
N VAL A 113 -3.53 1.80 -8.25
CA VAL A 113 -3.46 2.54 -9.51
C VAL A 113 -4.73 3.38 -9.75
N ALA A 114 -5.92 2.77 -9.62
CA ALA A 114 -7.17 3.45 -9.91
C ALA A 114 -7.49 4.55 -8.89
N TRP A 115 -7.42 4.22 -7.60
CA TRP A 115 -7.85 5.10 -6.51
C TRP A 115 -6.78 6.11 -6.14
N TYR A 116 -5.50 5.71 -6.05
CA TYR A 116 -4.38 6.59 -5.69
C TYR A 116 -3.99 7.45 -6.87
N PHE A 117 -3.45 6.80 -7.89
CA PHE A 117 -2.78 7.55 -8.92
C PHE A 117 -3.76 8.20 -9.88
N VAL A 118 -4.61 7.41 -10.52
CA VAL A 118 -5.49 7.91 -11.60
C VAL A 118 -6.53 8.89 -11.06
N ALA A 119 -7.21 8.59 -9.96
CA ALA A 119 -8.26 9.46 -9.43
C ALA A 119 -7.70 10.73 -8.75
N GLN A 120 -6.55 10.64 -8.07
CA GLN A 120 -6.10 11.72 -7.19
C GLN A 120 -4.79 12.40 -7.60
N ARG A 121 -3.86 11.69 -8.23
CA ARG A 121 -2.54 12.23 -8.61
C ARG A 121 -2.49 12.73 -10.05
N VAL A 122 -3.08 12.01 -11.00
CA VAL A 122 -3.13 12.44 -12.40
C VAL A 122 -4.12 13.60 -12.55
N LYS A 123 -3.68 14.72 -13.16
CA LYS A 123 -4.51 15.93 -13.34
C LYS A 123 -4.80 16.15 -14.81
N ALA A 124 -6.08 16.28 -15.14
CA ALA A 124 -6.51 16.69 -16.46
C ALA A 124 -6.11 18.16 -16.71
N PRO A 125 -5.59 18.51 -17.90
CA PRO A 125 -5.23 19.88 -18.21
C PRO A 125 -6.46 20.77 -18.34
N ALA A 126 -6.35 22.03 -17.92
CA ALA A 126 -7.38 23.03 -18.16
C ALA A 126 -7.23 23.64 -19.56
N GLY A 127 -8.29 23.61 -20.36
CA GLY A 127 -8.34 24.31 -21.65
C GLY A 127 -7.85 23.50 -22.86
N GLY A 128 -7.33 24.22 -23.86
CA GLY A 128 -7.08 23.72 -25.21
C GLY A 128 -5.62 23.36 -25.54
N ASP A 129 -4.73 23.32 -24.55
CA ASP A 129 -3.33 22.96 -24.78
C ASP A 129 -3.20 21.48 -25.20
N VAL A 130 -2.75 21.27 -26.44
CA VAL A 130 -2.57 19.95 -27.03
C VAL A 130 -1.43 19.19 -26.36
N ALA A 131 -0.31 19.85 -26.05
CA ALA A 131 0.85 19.19 -25.45
C ALA A 131 0.52 18.66 -24.04
N ALA A 132 -0.13 19.49 -23.22
CA ALA A 132 -0.58 19.07 -21.89
C ALA A 132 -1.61 17.92 -21.94
N ARG A 133 -2.44 17.87 -22.99
CA ARG A 133 -3.39 16.76 -23.20
C ARG A 133 -2.69 15.47 -23.59
N GLU A 134 -1.71 15.52 -24.48
CA GLU A 134 -0.91 14.34 -24.85
C GLU A 134 -0.13 13.79 -23.64
N ASP A 135 0.43 14.67 -22.80
CA ASP A 135 1.11 14.25 -21.58
C ASP A 135 0.16 13.57 -20.58
N TYR A 136 -1.05 14.09 -20.43
CA TYR A 136 -2.09 13.48 -19.61
C TYR A 136 -2.47 12.08 -20.14
N HIS A 137 -2.69 11.93 -21.45
CA HIS A 137 -2.98 10.63 -22.06
C HIS A 137 -1.83 9.64 -21.90
N ARG A 138 -0.58 10.10 -22.03
CA ARG A 138 0.62 9.27 -21.79
C ARG A 138 0.68 8.76 -20.35
N GLN A 139 0.36 9.60 -19.37
CA GLN A 139 0.28 9.18 -17.97
C GLN A 139 -0.82 8.14 -17.76
N LEU A 140 -2.03 8.37 -18.28
CA LEU A 140 -3.13 7.41 -18.19
C LEU A 140 -2.78 6.06 -18.81
N ALA A 141 -2.14 6.07 -19.99
CA ALA A 141 -1.71 4.84 -20.65
C ALA A 141 -0.67 4.08 -19.83
N ALA A 142 0.28 4.78 -19.21
CA ALA A 142 1.29 4.15 -18.36
C ALA A 142 0.67 3.49 -17.11
N PHE A 143 -0.28 4.15 -16.44
CA PHE A 143 -0.99 3.56 -15.31
C PHE A 143 -1.89 2.40 -15.74
N HIS A 144 -2.59 2.50 -16.87
CA HIS A 144 -3.37 1.39 -17.41
C HIS A 144 -2.50 0.17 -17.71
N ARG A 145 -1.27 0.37 -18.21
CA ARG A 145 -0.29 -0.70 -18.42
C ARG A 145 -0.02 -1.47 -17.12
N ILE A 146 0.13 -0.78 -15.98
CA ILE A 146 0.28 -1.43 -14.66
C ILE A 146 -0.95 -2.26 -14.32
N THR A 147 -2.17 -1.71 -14.47
CA THR A 147 -3.43 -2.44 -14.20
C THR A 147 -3.55 -3.74 -14.99
N VAL A 148 -3.20 -3.71 -16.28
CA VAL A 148 -3.24 -4.88 -17.17
C VAL A 148 -2.11 -5.87 -16.85
N ALA A 149 -0.91 -5.37 -16.60
CA ALA A 149 0.22 -6.22 -16.23
C ALA A 149 0.00 -6.93 -14.89
N ALA A 150 -0.62 -6.25 -13.91
CA ALA A 150 -0.99 -6.83 -12.62
C ALA A 150 -1.98 -7.99 -12.78
N MET A 151 -3.02 -7.80 -13.61
CA MET A 151 -3.96 -8.88 -13.96
C MET A 151 -3.23 -10.07 -14.60
N LYS A 152 -2.37 -9.81 -15.59
CA LYS A 152 -1.63 -10.87 -16.29
C LYS A 152 -0.66 -11.61 -15.36
N ALA A 153 0.02 -10.90 -14.48
CA ALA A 153 0.93 -11.46 -13.49
C ALA A 153 0.20 -12.34 -12.46
N ALA A 154 -1.05 -12.00 -12.11
CA ALA A 154 -1.88 -12.86 -11.25
C ALA A 154 -2.22 -14.18 -11.97
N GLN A 155 -2.66 -14.09 -13.24
CA GLN A 155 -3.16 -15.21 -14.04
C GLN A 155 -2.07 -16.17 -14.56
N ASN A 156 -0.84 -15.69 -14.77
CA ASN A 156 0.24 -16.45 -15.41
C ASN A 156 1.35 -16.81 -14.42
N LEU A 157 2.01 -17.95 -14.62
CA LEU A 157 3.16 -18.41 -13.83
C LEU A 157 4.51 -18.08 -14.47
N ASP A 158 4.53 -17.67 -15.74
CA ASP A 158 5.74 -17.24 -16.43
C ASP A 158 6.34 -15.97 -15.78
N PRO A 159 7.63 -15.98 -15.37
CA PRO A 159 8.32 -14.80 -14.84
C PRO A 159 8.18 -13.55 -15.72
N ALA A 160 8.07 -13.71 -17.04
CA ALA A 160 7.90 -12.59 -17.97
C ALA A 160 6.65 -11.75 -17.67
N ALA A 161 5.60 -12.34 -17.10
CA ALA A 161 4.40 -11.59 -16.72
C ALA A 161 4.67 -10.61 -15.56
N THR A 162 5.48 -11.03 -14.57
CA THR A 162 5.89 -10.16 -13.46
C THR A 162 7.02 -9.20 -13.84
N ASP A 163 7.88 -9.58 -14.79
CA ASP A 163 8.91 -8.67 -15.33
C ASP A 163 8.26 -7.50 -16.08
N GLU A 164 7.20 -7.76 -16.86
CA GLU A 164 6.40 -6.71 -17.50
C GLU A 164 5.69 -5.80 -16.49
N LEU A 165 5.17 -6.37 -15.39
CA LEU A 165 4.58 -5.58 -14.31
C LEU A 165 5.60 -4.64 -13.66
N LEU A 166 6.80 -5.15 -13.35
CA LEU A 166 7.89 -4.34 -12.81
C LEU A 166 8.30 -3.23 -13.79
N ALA A 167 8.47 -3.57 -15.07
CA ALA A 167 8.80 -2.59 -16.10
C ALA A 167 7.72 -1.50 -16.26
N ALA A 168 6.44 -1.85 -16.10
CA ALA A 168 5.35 -0.89 -16.11
C ALA A 168 5.37 0.04 -14.88
N ILE A 169 5.68 -0.48 -13.69
CA ILE A 169 5.84 0.30 -12.46
C ILE A 169 7.06 1.23 -12.57
N ASP A 170 8.18 0.73 -13.09
CA ASP A 170 9.39 1.52 -13.27
C ASP A 170 9.23 2.66 -14.28
N ALA A 171 8.32 2.51 -15.25
CA ALA A 171 8.00 3.56 -16.20
C ALA A 171 7.30 4.77 -15.55
N VAL A 172 6.57 4.59 -14.44
CA VAL A 172 5.89 5.69 -13.73
C VAL A 172 6.73 6.28 -12.59
N ALA A 173 7.70 5.53 -12.08
CA ALA A 173 8.52 5.94 -10.94
C ALA A 173 9.25 7.28 -11.11
N PRO A 174 9.74 7.69 -12.30
CA PRO A 174 10.35 9.01 -12.49
C PRO A 174 9.42 10.19 -12.20
N TRP A 175 8.09 10.00 -12.23
CA TRP A 175 7.13 11.03 -11.84
C TRP A 175 7.00 11.19 -10.32
N TYR A 176 7.48 10.23 -9.53
CA TYR A 176 7.33 10.17 -8.08
C TYR A 176 8.67 9.85 -7.38
N PRO A 177 9.69 10.73 -7.50
CA PRO A 177 10.99 10.49 -6.88
C PRO A 177 10.94 10.55 -5.35
N ALA A 178 11.90 9.89 -4.69
CA ALA A 178 12.07 9.97 -3.24
C ALA A 178 12.22 11.41 -2.76
N LYS A 179 11.61 11.75 -1.61
CA LYS A 179 11.81 13.07 -1.01
C LYS A 179 13.22 13.11 -0.41
N LYS A 180 13.84 14.30 -0.36
CA LYS A 180 15.23 14.48 0.13
C LYS A 180 15.45 13.95 1.56
N ALA A 181 14.42 13.95 2.40
CA ALA A 181 14.48 13.38 3.76
C ALA A 181 14.64 11.85 3.74
N ASP A 182 14.11 11.19 2.71
CA ASP A 182 14.14 9.73 2.57
C ASP A 182 15.46 9.27 1.94
N ALA A 183 16.04 10.07 1.04
CA ALA A 183 17.32 9.78 0.36
C ALA A 183 18.48 9.53 1.35
N GLY A 184 18.53 10.27 2.47
CA GLY A 184 19.53 10.07 3.52
C GLY A 184 19.33 8.80 4.36
N LEU A 185 18.14 8.19 4.29
CA LEU A 185 17.82 6.92 4.97
C LEU A 185 18.04 5.70 4.05
N VAL A 186 18.04 5.88 2.73
CA VAL A 186 18.29 4.80 1.75
C VAL A 186 19.75 4.37 1.75
N GLU A 187 20.69 5.28 2.01
CA GLU A 187 22.13 4.97 2.08
C GLU A 187 22.49 4.00 3.22
N GLY A 188 21.59 3.80 4.20
CA GLY A 188 21.70 2.80 5.26
C GLY A 188 20.82 1.55 5.10
N ARG A 189 19.95 1.50 4.09
CA ARG A 189 19.14 0.33 3.74
C ARG A 189 19.47 -0.09 2.32
N HIS A 190 20.52 -0.88 2.20
CA HIS A 190 20.70 -1.75 1.05
C HIS A 190 19.46 -2.65 0.98
N LEU A 191 18.47 -2.28 0.16
CA LEU A 191 17.45 -3.21 -0.27
C LEU A 191 18.23 -4.38 -0.85
N ALA A 192 18.06 -5.55 -0.24
CA ALA A 192 18.75 -6.77 -0.61
C ALA A 192 18.64 -6.95 -2.13
N THR A 193 19.75 -6.66 -2.82
CA THR A 193 19.92 -7.01 -4.23
C THR A 193 19.82 -8.53 -4.36
N GLU A 194 19.61 -8.99 -5.59
CA GLU A 194 19.13 -10.32 -5.98
C GLU A 194 19.83 -11.55 -5.35
N ASP A 195 20.92 -11.35 -4.63
CA ASP A 195 21.80 -12.35 -4.02
C ASP A 195 21.20 -13.01 -2.75
N VAL A 196 20.32 -12.31 -2.01
CA VAL A 196 19.64 -12.88 -0.82
C VAL A 196 18.64 -13.97 -1.21
N TRP A 197 18.03 -13.86 -2.40
CA TRP A 197 17.04 -14.83 -2.87
C TRP A 197 17.65 -16.14 -3.39
N ARG A 198 18.95 -16.16 -3.70
CA ARG A 198 19.64 -17.34 -4.27
C ARG A 198 20.30 -18.24 -3.21
N THR A 199 20.52 -17.73 -1.99
CA THR A 199 21.41 -18.37 -1.00
C THR A 199 20.74 -18.80 0.30
N SER A 200 19.43 -18.61 0.46
CA SER A 200 18.73 -19.11 1.66
C SER A 200 17.96 -20.40 1.36
N PRO A 201 18.49 -21.58 1.74
CA PRO A 201 17.71 -22.81 1.80
C PRO A 201 16.91 -22.85 3.10
N GLY A 202 15.58 -22.81 2.99
CA GLY A 202 14.63 -23.18 4.05
C GLY A 202 13.68 -22.05 4.47
N GLY A 203 12.39 -22.30 4.73
CA GLY A 203 11.73 -23.59 5.02
C GLY A 203 10.43 -23.82 4.27
#